data_AF-A0A1F7RSY9-F1
#
_entry.id   AF-A0A1F7RSY9-F1
#
_cell.length_a   1.000
_cell.length_b   1.000
_cell.length_c   1.000
_cell.angle_alpha   90.00
_cell.angle_beta   90.00
_cell.angle_gamma   90.00
#
_symmetry.space_group_name_H-M   'P 1'
#
loop_
_entity.id
_entity.type
_entity.pdbx_description
1 polymer ?
#
loop_
_entity_poly.entity_id
_entity_poly.type
_entity_poly.pdbx_seq_one_letter_code
_entity_poly.pdbx_strand_id
1 'polypeptide(L)'
;NAKIYWIDITDEKLGLPYDSNLLEESRKILKNLDETHVSSSVLPDTKSIFDSRTILRFKDFIQLFDTTPDLTGNDLDVSRFIRENDDLDVNVYWRESNEWINNKPGQNVTTPSSDEICSVPLFKFRDFVSKKKDVVNVWRWNPLDHAWNRVRAHEIFAGNVILLDTQSGGYDPEIGWSSDSSVKVQDLSTNDEYQAMTEEGAGDDHMTFLSGIWMTLPEHITHVANEADELLARLENLNINQRYKSVIKNAALHHDIGKAHTIFQETMLRKISDAEKSEKTGQIWAKSPHYCRHSRKYFRHELASAMALLQNKKLFEDFDDQSFNLMLYLVAAHHGRIRLAIRSLPDEIKPPENKRFAMGVWDEEVIPQVMLQSDMLFPETKISLDSMEIGLSQDGSQSWMERMIRLRDEKNIGPIKLSFFETILRVADIRASIKERTEGQL
;
A
#
# COMPACT_ATOMS: atom_id res chain seq x y z
N ASN A 1 15.51 28.14 15.51
CA ASN A 1 16.91 28.03 15.07
C ASN A 1 17.27 26.58 14.88
N ALA A 2 17.37 26.13 13.63
CA ALA A 2 17.93 24.82 13.33
C ALA A 2 19.44 24.87 13.59
N LYS A 3 20.01 23.80 14.16
CA LYS A 3 21.47 23.63 14.31
C LYS A 3 21.92 22.61 13.28
N ILE A 4 22.99 22.91 12.56
CA ILE A 4 23.55 22.03 11.55
C ILE A 4 24.95 21.66 11.98
N TYR A 5 25.23 20.36 12.02
CA TYR A 5 26.52 19.81 12.40
C TYR A 5 27.09 19.08 11.19
N TRP A 6 28.31 19.43 10.81
CA TRP A 6 29.07 18.74 9.77
C TRP A 6 30.07 17.82 10.47
N ILE A 7 29.95 16.52 10.24
CA ILE A 7 30.87 15.54 10.82
C ILE A 7 31.92 15.22 9.76
N ASP A 8 33.17 15.58 10.04
CA ASP A 8 34.27 15.31 9.13
C ASP A 8 34.68 13.83 9.19
N ILE A 9 34.57 13.13 8.07
CA ILE A 9 34.98 11.72 7.95
C ILE A 9 36.43 11.70 7.45
N THR A 10 37.36 11.38 8.36
CA THR A 10 38.81 11.38 8.08
C THR A 10 39.35 10.01 7.70
N ASP A 11 38.63 8.93 8.00
CA ASP A 11 38.97 7.56 7.58
C ASP A 11 38.34 7.25 6.22
N GLU A 12 39.17 6.94 5.22
CA GLU A 12 38.74 6.58 3.87
C GLU A 12 37.77 5.38 3.85
N LYS A 13 37.89 4.44 4.80
CA LYS A 13 36.98 3.29 4.91
C LYS A 13 35.60 3.70 5.41
N LEU A 14 35.53 4.72 6.26
CA LEU A 14 34.27 5.30 6.74
C LEU A 14 33.65 6.25 5.71
N GLY A 15 34.45 6.78 4.78
CA GLY A 15 34.00 7.66 3.70
C GLY A 15 33.28 6.94 2.55
N LEU A 16 33.35 5.60 2.48
CA LEU A 16 32.63 4.82 1.50
C LEU A 16 31.10 5.02 1.65
N PRO A 17 30.36 5.21 0.54
CA PRO A 17 30.74 4.92 -0.85
C PRO A 17 31.37 6.10 -1.62
N TYR A 18 31.64 7.23 -0.97
CA TYR A 18 32.14 8.43 -1.64
C TYR A 18 33.64 8.35 -1.94
N ASP A 19 34.04 8.86 -3.11
CA ASP A 19 35.45 8.97 -3.48
C ASP A 19 36.16 9.98 -2.56
N SER A 20 37.36 9.65 -2.07
CA SER A 20 38.09 10.48 -1.13
C SER A 20 38.45 11.86 -1.70
N ASN A 21 38.64 11.99 -3.02
CA ASN A 21 38.87 13.29 -3.65
C ASN A 21 37.59 14.14 -3.67
N LEU A 22 36.42 13.52 -3.90
CA LEU A 22 35.12 14.21 -3.83
C LEU A 22 34.81 14.68 -2.41
N LEU A 23 35.14 13.87 -1.40
CA LEU A 23 35.02 14.27 0.01
C LEU A 23 35.93 15.45 0.34
N GLU A 24 37.17 15.45 -0.15
CA GLU A 24 38.11 16.56 0.04
C GLU A 24 37.66 17.83 -0.67
N GLU A 25 37.12 17.73 -1.89
CA GLU A 25 36.56 18.87 -2.61
C GLU A 25 35.32 19.43 -1.88
N SER A 26 34.43 18.56 -1.42
CA SER A 26 33.27 18.93 -0.61
C SER A 26 33.71 19.62 0.68
N ARG A 27 34.73 19.10 1.37
CA ARG A 27 35.31 19.70 2.58
C ARG A 27 35.83 21.12 2.33
N LYS A 28 36.49 21.37 1.20
CA LYS A 28 36.96 22.71 0.82
C LYS A 28 35.80 23.67 0.59
N ILE A 29 34.74 23.21 -0.08
CA ILE A 29 33.54 24.02 -0.32
C ILE A 29 32.89 24.40 1.00
N LEU A 30 32.64 23.41 1.87
CA LEU A 30 31.95 23.60 3.14
C LEU A 30 32.72 24.52 4.09
N LYS A 31 34.06 24.40 4.16
CA LYS A 31 34.92 25.30 4.96
C LYS A 31 34.90 26.75 4.50
N ASN A 32 34.50 27.02 3.26
CA ASN A 32 34.43 28.37 2.71
C ASN A 32 33.02 28.98 2.78
N LEU A 33 32.02 28.25 3.28
CA LEU A 33 30.67 28.77 3.48
C LEU A 33 30.61 29.65 4.74
N ASP A 34 29.81 30.71 4.68
CA ASP A 34 29.49 31.53 5.84
C ASP A 34 28.66 30.70 6.85
N GLU A 35 29.15 30.59 8.09
CA GLU A 35 28.56 29.79 9.17
C GLU A 35 27.13 30.21 9.56
N THR A 36 26.64 31.33 9.01
CA THR A 36 25.30 31.87 9.28
C THR A 36 24.23 31.47 8.26
N HIS A 37 24.61 30.97 7.06
CA HIS A 37 23.67 30.66 5.98
C HIS A 37 24.08 29.41 5.19
N VAL A 38 23.26 28.37 5.23
CA VAL A 38 23.48 27.08 4.54
C VAL A 38 22.25 26.60 3.76
N SER A 39 21.44 27.54 3.27
CA SER A 39 20.30 27.21 2.38
C SER A 39 20.78 26.75 1.01
N SER A 40 19.97 25.97 0.30
CA SER A 40 20.27 25.52 -1.07
C SER A 40 20.59 26.66 -2.04
N SER A 41 20.07 27.87 -1.78
CA SER A 41 20.33 29.07 -2.58
C SER A 41 21.73 29.67 -2.44
N VAL A 42 22.50 29.32 -1.41
CA VAL A 42 23.85 29.87 -1.16
C VAL A 42 24.96 28.83 -1.35
N LEU A 43 24.60 27.57 -1.56
CA LEU A 43 25.56 26.53 -1.91
C LEU A 43 26.07 26.76 -3.35
N PRO A 44 27.39 26.67 -3.59
CA PRO A 44 27.92 26.85 -4.93
C PRO A 44 27.48 25.70 -5.85
N ASP A 45 27.22 26.05 -7.12
CA ASP A 45 26.99 25.05 -8.16
C ASP A 45 28.22 24.16 -8.32
N THR A 46 28.08 22.90 -7.94
CA THR A 46 29.10 21.88 -8.16
C THR A 46 28.75 21.10 -9.42
N LYS A 47 29.73 20.91 -10.30
CA LYS A 47 29.55 19.99 -11.42
C LYS A 47 29.56 18.58 -10.87
N SER A 48 28.37 17.99 -10.73
CA SER A 48 28.26 16.56 -10.46
C SER A 48 28.99 15.80 -11.57
N ILE A 49 29.98 14.99 -11.19
CA ILE A 49 30.73 14.10 -12.09
C ILE A 49 29.89 12.86 -12.44
N PHE A 50 28.61 12.84 -12.03
CA PHE A 50 27.73 11.70 -12.21
C PHE A 50 27.27 11.55 -13.66
N ASP A 51 27.76 10.51 -14.32
CA ASP A 51 27.25 10.05 -15.62
C ASP A 51 26.08 9.09 -15.38
N SER A 52 24.84 9.62 -15.38
CA SER A 52 23.66 8.78 -15.25
C SER A 52 23.48 7.92 -16.50
N ARG A 53 23.95 6.67 -16.45
CA ARG A 53 23.83 5.74 -17.58
C ARG A 53 22.37 5.41 -17.93
N THR A 54 21.47 5.54 -16.97
CA THR A 54 20.03 5.30 -17.13
C THR A 54 19.24 6.58 -16.93
N ILE A 55 18.70 7.12 -18.03
CA ILE A 55 17.77 8.24 -17.99
C ILE A 55 16.35 7.69 -17.92
N LEU A 56 15.56 8.13 -16.94
CA LEU A 56 14.13 7.78 -16.86
C LEU A 56 13.41 8.34 -18.09
N ARG A 57 12.98 7.47 -19.00
CA ARG A 57 12.20 7.88 -20.18
C ARG A 57 10.71 7.90 -19.81
N PHE A 58 9.92 8.60 -20.62
CA PHE A 58 8.47 8.65 -20.44
C PHE A 58 7.83 7.26 -20.36
N LYS A 59 8.26 6.31 -21.20
CA LYS A 59 7.78 4.91 -21.14
C LYS A 59 8.06 4.27 -19.78
N ASP A 60 9.25 4.49 -19.25
CA ASP A 60 9.67 3.91 -17.98
C ASP A 60 8.81 4.49 -16.84
N PHE A 61 8.60 5.81 -16.84
CA PHE A 61 7.72 6.50 -15.90
C PHE A 61 6.27 5.97 -15.95
N ILE A 62 5.71 5.75 -17.15
CA ILE A 62 4.36 5.19 -17.30
C ILE A 62 4.25 3.76 -16.77
N GLN A 63 5.31 2.96 -16.87
CA GLN A 63 5.33 1.60 -16.31
C GLN A 63 5.32 1.59 -14.77
N LEU A 64 5.79 2.66 -14.13
CA LEU A 64 5.77 2.79 -12.67
C LEU A 64 4.39 3.17 -12.10
N PHE A 65 3.41 3.44 -12.96
CA PHE A 65 2.07 3.83 -12.52
C PHE A 65 1.30 2.69 -11.84
N ASP A 66 1.39 1.47 -12.38
CA ASP A 66 0.73 0.30 -11.80
C ASP A 66 1.73 -0.55 -11.02
N THR A 67 1.77 -0.34 -9.71
CA THR A 67 2.67 -1.05 -8.79
C THR A 67 2.14 -2.40 -8.32
N THR A 68 1.12 -2.96 -8.98
CA THR A 68 0.58 -4.28 -8.60
C THR A 68 1.68 -5.34 -8.79
N PRO A 69 2.00 -6.16 -7.76
CA PRO A 69 3.00 -7.22 -7.88
C PRO A 69 2.69 -8.16 -9.05
N ASP A 70 3.68 -8.77 -9.67
CA ASP A 70 3.44 -9.71 -10.78
C ASP A 70 2.76 -11.02 -10.32
N LEU A 71 2.48 -11.94 -11.25
CA LEU A 71 1.85 -13.24 -10.92
C LEU A 71 2.73 -14.15 -10.05
N THR A 72 3.99 -13.79 -9.84
CA THR A 72 4.93 -14.46 -8.93
C THR A 72 5.10 -13.72 -7.61
N GLY A 73 4.35 -12.63 -7.42
CA GLY A 73 4.36 -11.82 -6.19
C GLY A 73 5.56 -10.87 -6.09
N ASN A 74 6.30 -10.64 -7.19
CA ASN A 74 7.42 -9.72 -7.19
C ASN A 74 6.98 -8.30 -7.53
N ASP A 75 7.52 -7.32 -6.81
CA ASP A 75 7.32 -5.91 -7.07
C ASP A 75 8.10 -5.44 -8.32
N LEU A 76 7.76 -4.25 -8.82
CA LEU A 76 8.48 -3.60 -9.91
C LEU A 76 9.91 -3.23 -9.47
N ASP A 77 10.91 -3.76 -10.18
CA ASP A 77 12.31 -3.42 -9.94
C ASP A 77 12.65 -2.02 -10.48
N VAL A 78 12.74 -1.07 -9.55
CA VAL A 78 13.14 0.33 -9.78
C VAL A 78 14.63 0.59 -9.56
N SER A 79 15.42 -0.42 -9.20
CA SER A 79 16.84 -0.27 -8.84
C SER A 79 17.66 0.49 -9.88
N ARG A 80 17.35 0.31 -11.17
CA ARG A 80 18.01 0.99 -12.29
C ARG A 80 17.82 2.53 -12.32
N PHE A 81 16.84 3.05 -11.57
CA PHE A 81 16.54 4.48 -11.47
C PHE A 81 16.98 5.09 -10.14
N ILE A 82 17.39 4.26 -9.18
CA ILE A 82 17.98 4.68 -7.91
C ILE A 82 19.48 4.95 -8.17
N ARG A 83 20.05 5.98 -7.53
CA ARG A 83 21.44 6.40 -7.75
C ARG A 83 22.39 5.22 -7.48
N GLU A 84 23.41 5.02 -8.32
CA GLU A 84 24.33 3.88 -8.20
C GLU A 84 25.12 3.83 -6.88
N ASN A 85 25.25 4.97 -6.16
CA ASN A 85 26.04 5.08 -4.94
C ASN A 85 25.25 5.47 -3.67
N ASP A 86 23.97 5.81 -3.75
CA ASP A 86 23.13 6.08 -2.58
C ASP A 86 21.79 5.33 -2.76
N ASP A 87 21.39 4.61 -1.72
CA ASP A 87 20.04 4.07 -1.51
C ASP A 87 19.64 2.75 -2.22
N LEU A 88 20.59 1.91 -2.65
CA LEU A 88 20.27 0.49 -2.80
C LEU A 88 20.26 -0.17 -1.43
N ASP A 89 19.34 0.24 -0.57
CA ASP A 89 19.22 -0.32 0.78
C ASP A 89 18.13 -1.39 0.84
N VAL A 90 18.34 -2.35 1.73
CA VAL A 90 17.34 -3.31 2.19
C VAL A 90 16.94 -2.91 3.61
N ASN A 91 15.65 -2.96 3.89
CA ASN A 91 15.09 -2.65 5.19
C ASN A 91 15.09 -3.93 6.02
N VAL A 92 15.88 -3.97 7.09
CA VAL A 92 16.04 -5.16 7.93
C VAL A 92 15.40 -4.91 9.29
N TYR A 93 14.67 -5.89 9.80
CA TYR A 93 14.13 -5.86 11.15
C TYR A 93 14.23 -7.25 11.79
N TRP A 94 14.11 -7.30 13.12
CA TRP A 94 14.35 -8.51 13.90
C TRP A 94 13.15 -8.89 14.76
N ARG A 95 12.89 -10.19 14.87
CA ARG A 95 11.89 -10.76 15.80
C ARG A 95 12.46 -11.96 16.54
N GLU A 96 11.97 -12.22 17.75
CA GLU A 96 12.32 -13.43 18.48
C GLU A 96 11.76 -14.68 17.79
N SER A 97 12.60 -15.71 17.65
CA SER A 97 12.23 -16.97 17.01
C SER A 97 11.60 -18.00 17.96
N ASN A 98 11.34 -17.62 19.21
CA ASN A 98 10.81 -18.53 20.24
C ASN A 98 9.45 -19.14 19.84
N GLU A 99 8.68 -18.44 18.99
CA GLU A 99 7.39 -18.91 18.47
C GLU A 99 7.47 -19.52 17.06
N TRP A 100 8.67 -19.61 16.47
CA TRP A 100 8.83 -20.09 15.10
C TRP A 100 8.78 -21.62 15.05
N ILE A 101 7.87 -22.15 14.23
CA ILE A 101 7.71 -23.60 14.08
C ILE A 101 8.71 -24.09 13.05
N ASN A 102 9.56 -25.05 13.42
CA ASN A 102 10.64 -25.58 12.57
C ASN A 102 11.58 -24.49 12.02
N ASN A 103 11.93 -23.50 12.85
CA ASN A 103 12.73 -22.33 12.47
C ASN A 103 12.13 -21.49 11.34
N LYS A 104 10.82 -21.58 11.11
CA LYS A 104 10.07 -20.78 10.13
C LYS A 104 9.14 -19.79 10.85
N PRO A 105 9.17 -18.48 10.50
CA PRO A 105 8.27 -17.49 11.06
C PRO A 105 6.80 -17.84 10.78
N GLY A 106 5.95 -17.68 11.81
CA GLY A 106 4.50 -17.82 11.69
C GLY A 106 3.86 -16.64 10.98
N GLN A 107 2.58 -16.79 10.59
CA GLN A 107 1.80 -15.69 9.99
C GLN A 107 1.46 -14.58 11.00
N ASN A 108 1.53 -14.87 12.30
CA ASN A 108 1.30 -13.93 13.39
C ASN A 108 2.50 -13.01 13.68
N VAL A 109 3.62 -13.18 12.97
CA VAL A 109 4.78 -12.31 13.13
C VAL A 109 4.42 -10.91 12.67
N THR A 110 4.69 -9.93 13.53
CA THR A 110 4.32 -8.53 13.34
C THR A 110 5.23 -7.86 12.32
N THR A 111 4.65 -6.94 11.55
CA THR A 111 5.34 -5.98 10.69
C THR A 111 6.18 -5.01 11.54
N PRO A 112 7.27 -4.45 11.01
CA PRO A 112 8.05 -3.45 11.72
C PRO A 112 7.39 -2.07 11.66
N SER A 113 7.47 -1.32 12.75
CA SER A 113 7.30 0.14 12.74
C SER A 113 8.56 0.82 12.16
N SER A 114 8.46 2.12 11.85
CA SER A 114 9.59 2.90 11.31
C SER A 114 10.84 2.83 12.20
N ASP A 115 10.65 2.77 13.52
CA ASP A 115 11.72 2.82 14.51
C ASP A 115 12.42 1.46 14.66
N GLU A 116 11.87 0.41 14.07
CA GLU A 116 12.41 -0.96 14.11
C GLU A 116 13.20 -1.32 12.85
N ILE A 117 13.17 -0.46 11.83
CA ILE A 117 13.80 -0.70 10.54
C ILE A 117 15.24 -0.19 10.58
N CYS A 118 16.18 -1.09 10.26
CA CYS A 118 17.56 -0.73 9.95
C CYS A 118 17.75 -0.79 8.44
N SER A 119 18.02 0.36 7.81
CA SER A 119 18.42 0.43 6.40
C SER A 119 19.86 -0.06 6.24
N VAL A 120 20.06 -1.01 5.34
CA VAL A 120 21.36 -1.65 5.12
C VAL A 120 21.71 -1.62 3.64
N PRO A 121 22.93 -1.19 3.25
CA PRO A 121 23.38 -1.29 1.88
C PRO A 121 23.26 -2.71 1.32
N LEU A 122 22.54 -2.88 0.22
CA LEU A 122 22.19 -4.16 -0.40
C LEU A 122 23.40 -5.05 -0.60
N PHE A 123 24.52 -4.48 -1.05
CA PHE A 123 25.76 -5.24 -1.23
C PHE A 123 26.30 -5.79 0.10
N LYS A 124 26.33 -4.97 1.16
CA LYS A 124 26.74 -5.40 2.50
C LYS A 124 25.81 -6.46 3.06
N PHE A 125 24.49 -6.31 2.85
CA PHE A 125 23.53 -7.30 3.30
C PHE A 125 23.65 -8.62 2.54
N ARG A 126 23.76 -8.59 1.20
CA ARG A 126 23.98 -9.79 0.39
C ARG A 126 25.25 -10.52 0.77
N ASP A 127 26.32 -9.80 1.09
CA ASP A 127 27.57 -10.38 1.60
C ASP A 127 27.38 -11.03 2.97
N PHE A 128 26.69 -10.37 3.91
CA PHE A 128 26.31 -10.94 5.21
C PHE A 128 25.54 -12.25 5.06
N VAL A 129 24.50 -12.27 4.22
CA VAL A 129 23.67 -13.46 3.97
C VAL A 129 24.49 -14.57 3.29
N SER A 130 25.39 -14.21 2.38
CA SER A 130 26.25 -15.19 1.68
C SER A 130 27.27 -15.84 2.62
N LYS A 131 27.90 -15.04 3.49
CA LYS A 131 28.87 -15.50 4.49
C LYS A 131 28.22 -16.35 5.58
N LYS A 132 26.99 -16.02 6.00
CA LYS A 132 26.25 -16.71 7.08
C LYS A 132 25.16 -17.66 6.58
N LYS A 133 25.19 -18.09 5.32
CA LYS A 133 24.11 -18.87 4.67
C LYS A 133 23.65 -20.15 5.41
N ASP A 134 24.55 -20.76 6.17
CA ASP A 134 24.30 -22.02 6.90
C ASP A 134 23.76 -21.78 8.32
N VAL A 135 23.78 -20.53 8.80
CA VAL A 135 23.44 -20.16 10.18
C VAL A 135 22.27 -19.18 10.22
N VAL A 136 22.19 -18.26 9.25
CA VAL A 136 21.18 -17.21 9.19
C VAL A 136 20.12 -17.56 8.16
N ASN A 137 18.87 -17.58 8.62
CA ASN A 137 17.69 -17.63 7.75
C ASN A 137 17.20 -16.20 7.52
N VAL A 138 16.86 -15.92 6.27
CA VAL A 138 16.41 -14.61 5.81
C VAL A 138 15.03 -14.78 5.24
N TRP A 139 14.07 -13.99 5.72
CA TRP A 139 12.67 -14.16 5.40
C TRP A 139 12.11 -12.91 4.73
N ARG A 140 11.36 -13.13 3.65
CA ARG A 140 10.57 -12.12 2.96
C ARG A 140 9.12 -12.55 2.96
N TRP A 141 8.20 -11.64 3.25
CA TRP A 141 6.77 -11.93 3.17
C TRP A 141 6.38 -12.12 1.69
N ASN A 142 5.61 -13.16 1.40
CA ASN A 142 4.93 -13.31 0.12
C ASN A 142 3.43 -13.03 0.32
N PRO A 143 2.91 -11.90 -0.21
CA PRO A 143 1.51 -11.55 -0.05
C PRO A 143 0.56 -12.48 -0.83
N LEU A 144 1.04 -13.18 -1.87
CA LEU A 144 0.21 -14.16 -2.59
C LEU A 144 0.00 -15.43 -1.77
N ASP A 145 1.08 -15.98 -1.22
CA ASP A 145 1.04 -17.22 -0.43
C ASP A 145 0.56 -16.98 1.01
N HIS A 146 0.46 -15.71 1.44
CA HIS A 146 0.31 -15.30 2.84
C HIS A 146 1.31 -16.03 3.74
N ALA A 147 2.58 -16.06 3.34
CA ALA A 147 3.60 -16.83 4.04
C ALA A 147 4.98 -16.18 3.95
N TRP A 148 5.78 -16.40 5.00
CA TRP A 148 7.20 -16.10 4.99
C TRP A 148 7.95 -17.08 4.11
N ASN A 149 8.60 -16.56 3.07
CA ASN A 149 9.44 -17.31 2.16
C ASN A 149 10.91 -17.05 2.49
N ARG A 150 11.69 -18.14 2.57
CA ARG A 150 13.14 -18.03 2.78
C ARG A 150 13.77 -17.57 1.46
N VAL A 151 14.57 -16.51 1.53
CA VAL A 151 15.23 -15.92 0.36
C VAL A 151 16.76 -16.08 0.46
N ARG A 152 17.42 -16.24 -0.69
CA ARG A 152 18.89 -16.28 -0.81
C ARG A 152 19.43 -14.92 -1.21
N ALA A 153 20.75 -14.73 -1.06
CA ALA A 153 21.42 -13.47 -1.37
C ALA A 153 21.08 -12.87 -2.75
N HIS A 154 20.98 -13.70 -3.79
CA HIS A 154 20.68 -13.23 -5.15
C HIS A 154 19.20 -12.87 -5.38
N GLU A 155 18.31 -13.26 -4.47
CA GLU A 155 16.85 -13.01 -4.52
C GLU A 155 16.45 -11.76 -3.71
N ILE A 156 17.41 -11.13 -3.04
CA ILE A 156 17.19 -9.91 -2.25
C ILE A 156 17.45 -8.71 -3.15
N PHE A 157 16.53 -7.76 -3.21
CA PHE A 157 16.64 -6.54 -4.01
C PHE A 157 16.50 -5.30 -3.12
N ALA A 158 16.94 -4.14 -3.62
CA ALA A 158 16.76 -2.88 -2.91
C ALA A 158 15.27 -2.60 -2.66
N GLY A 159 14.96 -2.00 -1.51
CA GLY A 159 13.60 -1.75 -1.04
C GLY A 159 12.91 -2.95 -0.39
N ASN A 160 13.47 -4.17 -0.46
CA ASN A 160 12.91 -5.31 0.26
C ASN A 160 12.88 -5.06 1.77
N VAL A 161 11.79 -5.48 2.41
CA VAL A 161 11.69 -5.58 3.87
C VAL A 161 11.99 -7.03 4.25
N ILE A 162 13.00 -7.21 5.10
CA ILE A 162 13.59 -8.50 5.43
C ILE A 162 13.53 -8.75 6.93
N LEU A 163 12.93 -9.87 7.29
CA LEU A 163 12.85 -10.37 8.64
C LEU A 163 14.05 -11.28 8.96
N LEU A 164 14.75 -10.97 10.04
CA LEU A 164 15.76 -11.81 10.67
C LEU A 164 15.35 -12.27 12.07
N ASP A 165 15.93 -13.38 12.50
CA ASP A 165 15.89 -13.81 13.91
C ASP A 165 16.80 -12.89 14.73
N THR A 166 16.38 -12.44 15.91
CA THR A 166 17.24 -11.68 16.85
C THR A 166 18.60 -12.33 17.12
N GLN A 167 18.68 -13.65 17.10
CA GLN A 167 19.93 -14.42 17.27
C GLN A 167 20.89 -14.32 16.06
N SER A 168 20.44 -13.80 14.92
CA SER A 168 21.26 -13.65 13.72
C SER A 168 22.33 -12.56 13.85
N GLY A 169 22.20 -11.68 14.84
CA GLY A 169 23.02 -10.49 15.00
C GLY A 169 22.83 -9.52 13.82
N GLY A 170 23.90 -8.81 13.44
CA GLY A 170 23.86 -7.85 12.34
C GLY A 170 23.55 -6.40 12.75
N TYR A 171 23.25 -6.15 14.03
CA TYR A 171 22.90 -4.83 14.53
C TYR A 171 23.65 -4.51 15.82
N ASP A 172 23.96 -3.23 16.00
CA ASP A 172 24.54 -2.62 17.19
C ASP A 172 23.72 -1.38 17.57
N PRO A 173 23.25 -1.23 18.82
CA PRO A 173 22.41 -0.10 19.22
C PRO A 173 23.05 1.29 19.09
N GLU A 174 24.38 1.40 19.10
CA GLU A 174 25.08 2.68 19.04
C GLU A 174 25.44 3.09 17.60
N ILE A 175 25.75 2.11 16.74
CA ILE A 175 26.27 2.38 15.38
C ILE A 175 25.39 1.83 14.24
N GLY A 176 24.31 1.11 14.54
CA GLY A 176 23.38 0.55 13.56
C GLY A 176 23.86 -0.77 12.94
N TRP A 177 23.82 -0.86 11.60
CA TRP A 177 24.19 -2.10 10.90
C TRP A 177 25.65 -2.49 11.13
N SER A 178 25.88 -3.70 11.65
CA SER A 178 27.20 -4.27 11.88
C SER A 178 27.21 -5.75 11.50
N SER A 179 27.72 -6.07 10.31
CA SER A 179 27.71 -7.44 9.76
C SER A 179 28.45 -8.47 10.64
N ASP A 180 29.44 -7.99 11.39
CA ASP A 180 30.30 -8.81 12.24
C ASP A 180 29.72 -8.99 13.65
N SER A 181 28.72 -8.19 14.02
CA SER A 181 28.00 -8.37 15.28
C SER A 181 27.29 -9.71 15.29
N SER A 182 27.64 -10.54 16.29
CA SER A 182 26.93 -11.76 16.66
C SER A 182 26.10 -11.56 17.94
N VAL A 183 25.99 -10.32 18.42
CA VAL A 183 25.21 -10.00 19.62
C VAL A 183 23.74 -10.17 19.29
N LYS A 184 22.99 -10.79 20.20
CA LYS A 184 21.53 -10.92 20.07
C LYS A 184 20.93 -9.51 19.96
N VAL A 185 20.18 -9.26 18.89
CA VAL A 185 19.48 -7.99 18.67
C VAL A 185 18.27 -7.90 19.60
N GLN A 186 17.99 -6.72 20.13
CA GLN A 186 16.79 -6.51 20.94
C GLN A 186 15.55 -6.54 20.03
N ASP A 187 14.54 -7.32 20.40
CA ASP A 187 13.22 -7.24 19.77
C ASP A 187 12.50 -6.00 20.31
N LEU A 188 12.16 -5.08 19.40
CA LEU A 188 11.47 -3.83 19.71
C LEU A 188 9.97 -3.91 19.41
N SER A 189 9.45 -5.10 19.06
CA SER A 189 8.03 -5.28 18.78
C SER A 189 7.16 -4.94 19.99
N THR A 190 6.00 -4.35 19.71
CA THR A 190 5.01 -4.01 20.72
C THR A 190 4.13 -5.23 21.01
N ASN A 191 3.97 -5.59 22.28
CA ASN A 191 2.98 -6.60 22.72
C ASN A 191 1.54 -6.06 22.75
N ASP A 192 1.32 -4.81 22.33
CA ASP A 192 -0.03 -4.27 22.19
C ASP A 192 -0.68 -4.90 20.96
N GLU A 193 -1.55 -5.89 21.17
CA GLU A 193 -2.32 -6.57 20.12
C GLU A 193 -3.10 -5.60 19.21
N TYR A 194 -3.38 -4.37 19.69
CA TYR A 194 -4.06 -3.33 18.93
C TYR A 194 -3.12 -2.44 18.09
N GLN A 195 -1.80 -2.52 18.29
CA GLN A 195 -0.78 -1.81 17.49
C GLN A 195 0.06 -2.76 16.62
N ALA A 196 0.15 -4.03 17.03
CA ALA A 196 0.84 -5.10 16.33
C ALA A 196 0.12 -5.50 15.02
N MET A 197 0.42 -4.81 13.92
CA MET A 197 -0.03 -5.21 12.59
C MET A 197 0.80 -6.40 12.09
N THR A 198 0.15 -7.42 11.54
CA THR A 198 0.83 -8.49 10.79
C THR A 198 0.96 -8.11 9.32
N GLU A 199 1.78 -8.82 8.56
CA GLU A 199 1.93 -8.58 7.13
C GLU A 199 0.61 -8.88 6.39
N GLU A 200 0.12 -7.93 5.59
CA GLU A 200 -1.07 -8.12 4.77
C GLU A 200 -0.76 -9.06 3.60
N GLY A 201 -1.61 -10.03 3.34
CA GLY A 201 -1.61 -10.67 2.02
C GLY A 201 -2.62 -10.07 1.07
N ALA A 202 -2.68 -10.64 -0.14
CA ALA A 202 -3.35 -10.02 -1.27
C ALA A 202 -4.88 -9.87 -1.13
N GLY A 203 -5.51 -10.42 -0.08
CA GLY A 203 -6.91 -10.21 0.27
C GLY A 203 -7.19 -9.63 1.66
N ASP A 204 -6.16 -9.16 2.39
CA ASP A 204 -6.35 -8.59 3.71
C ASP A 204 -6.67 -7.08 3.62
N ASP A 205 -7.47 -6.60 4.57
CA ASP A 205 -7.78 -5.18 4.84
C ASP A 205 -7.76 -4.96 6.36
N HIS A 206 -6.57 -4.68 6.91
CA HIS A 206 -6.40 -4.54 8.35
C HIS A 206 -7.17 -3.33 8.90
N MET A 207 -7.30 -2.26 8.11
CA MET A 207 -7.98 -1.01 8.49
C MET A 207 -9.44 -1.22 8.90
N THR A 208 -10.10 -2.23 8.34
CA THR A 208 -11.47 -2.64 8.70
C THR A 208 -11.59 -3.09 10.17
N PHE A 209 -10.52 -3.61 10.78
CA PHE A 209 -10.54 -4.13 12.15
C PHE A 209 -9.78 -3.27 13.16
N LEU A 210 -8.93 -2.35 12.70
CA LEU A 210 -8.07 -1.51 13.56
C LEU A 210 -8.83 -0.60 14.53
N SER A 211 -10.10 -0.29 14.26
CA SER A 211 -10.89 0.55 15.16
C SER A 211 -11.25 -0.16 16.47
N GLY A 212 -11.26 -1.50 16.48
CA GLY A 212 -11.67 -2.28 17.65
C GLY A 212 -13.14 -2.11 18.02
N ILE A 213 -13.96 -1.52 17.15
CA ILE A 213 -15.37 -1.22 17.38
C ILE A 213 -16.24 -1.70 16.21
N TRP A 214 -17.52 -1.87 16.50
CA TRP A 214 -18.55 -2.04 15.48
C TRP A 214 -18.85 -0.69 14.82
N MET A 215 -18.88 -0.66 13.49
CA MET A 215 -19.31 0.53 12.74
C MET A 215 -20.08 0.13 11.50
N THR A 216 -21.23 0.76 11.29
CA THR A 216 -22.06 0.51 10.12
C THR A 216 -21.45 1.16 8.87
N LEU A 217 -21.83 0.63 7.70
CA LEU A 217 -21.38 1.16 6.42
C LEU A 217 -21.81 2.63 6.17
N PRO A 218 -23.06 3.05 6.44
CA PRO A 218 -23.45 4.46 6.30
C PRO A 218 -22.65 5.43 7.20
N GLU A 219 -22.34 5.02 8.44
CA GLU A 219 -21.53 5.82 9.37
C GLU A 219 -20.12 6.03 8.81
N HIS A 220 -19.43 4.93 8.47
CA HIS A 220 -18.08 4.98 7.95
C HIS A 220 -17.98 5.81 6.67
N ILE A 221 -18.86 5.55 5.69
CA ILE A 221 -18.90 6.31 4.43
C ILE A 221 -19.09 7.82 4.69
N THR A 222 -19.93 8.18 5.66
CA THR A 222 -20.15 9.58 6.04
C THR A 222 -18.88 10.21 6.62
N HIS A 223 -18.14 9.50 7.48
CA HIS A 223 -16.86 9.98 8.00
C HIS A 223 -15.84 10.20 6.89
N VAL A 224 -15.70 9.25 5.95
CA VAL A 224 -14.77 9.37 4.82
C VAL A 224 -15.14 10.54 3.91
N ALA A 225 -16.44 10.73 3.62
CA ALA A 225 -16.92 11.85 2.82
C ALA A 225 -16.63 13.21 3.48
N ASN A 226 -16.80 13.32 4.81
CA ASN A 226 -16.48 14.52 5.56
C ASN A 226 -14.97 14.80 5.55
N GLU A 227 -14.13 13.79 5.74
CA GLU A 227 -12.66 13.92 5.63
C GLU A 227 -12.22 14.37 4.23
N ALA A 228 -12.84 13.82 3.18
CA ALA A 228 -12.56 14.21 1.81
C ALA A 228 -12.91 15.69 1.56
N ASP A 229 -14.06 16.16 2.07
CA ASP A 229 -14.46 17.57 1.99
C ASP A 229 -13.47 18.47 2.77
N GLU A 230 -13.08 18.10 3.98
CA GLU A 230 -12.08 18.83 4.78
C GLU A 230 -10.71 18.91 4.08
N LEU A 231 -10.25 17.80 3.50
CA LEU A 231 -9.00 17.74 2.74
C LEU A 231 -9.05 18.66 1.53
N LEU A 232 -10.12 18.60 0.74
CA LEU A 232 -10.29 19.44 -0.44
C LEU A 232 -10.37 20.93 -0.09
N ALA A 233 -10.95 21.29 1.06
CA ALA A 233 -10.95 22.66 1.56
C ALA A 233 -9.53 23.13 1.95
N ARG A 234 -8.73 22.29 2.62
CA ARG A 234 -7.33 22.62 2.95
C ARG A 234 -6.42 22.74 1.72
N LEU A 235 -6.81 22.13 0.61
CA LEU A 235 -6.10 22.15 -0.67
C LEU A 235 -6.64 23.18 -1.66
N GLU A 236 -7.41 24.17 -1.19
CA GLU A 236 -8.03 25.19 -2.06
C GLU A 236 -7.01 25.95 -2.93
N ASN A 237 -5.80 26.19 -2.40
CA ASN A 237 -4.70 26.85 -3.11
C ASN A 237 -4.23 26.10 -4.37
N LEU A 238 -4.51 24.79 -4.48
CA LEU A 238 -4.19 24.00 -5.67
C LEU A 238 -5.18 24.21 -6.82
N ASN A 239 -6.27 24.97 -6.62
CA ASN A 239 -7.28 25.29 -7.63
C ASN A 239 -7.82 24.04 -8.35
N ILE A 240 -8.05 22.95 -7.59
CA ILE A 240 -8.63 21.72 -8.13
C ILE A 240 -10.00 22.04 -8.73
N ASN A 241 -10.19 21.69 -10.00
CA ASN A 241 -11.44 21.96 -10.72
C ASN A 241 -12.64 21.36 -9.98
N GLN A 242 -13.75 22.11 -9.89
CA GLN A 242 -14.97 21.69 -9.21
C GLN A 242 -15.50 20.33 -9.68
N ARG A 243 -15.32 20.02 -10.97
CA ARG A 243 -15.61 18.71 -11.54
C ARG A 243 -14.88 17.59 -10.80
N TYR A 244 -13.57 17.71 -10.58
CA TYR A 244 -12.79 16.68 -9.89
C TYR A 244 -13.12 16.61 -8.39
N LYS A 245 -13.41 17.75 -7.76
CA LYS A 245 -13.90 17.77 -6.37
C LYS A 245 -15.19 16.95 -6.23
N SER A 246 -16.14 17.15 -7.16
CA SER A 246 -17.40 16.38 -7.20
C SER A 246 -17.15 14.87 -7.40
N VAL A 247 -16.21 14.49 -8.28
CA VAL A 247 -15.83 13.08 -8.47
C VAL A 247 -15.23 12.47 -7.20
N ILE A 248 -14.30 13.17 -6.53
CA ILE A 248 -13.65 12.67 -5.30
C ILE A 248 -14.68 12.48 -4.19
N LYS A 249 -15.60 13.44 -4.01
CA LYS A 249 -16.67 13.33 -3.02
C LYS A 249 -17.61 12.15 -3.32
N ASN A 250 -18.00 11.97 -4.57
CA ASN A 250 -18.82 10.82 -4.96
C ASN A 250 -18.06 9.50 -4.78
N ALA A 251 -16.77 9.45 -5.10
CA ALA A 251 -15.95 8.27 -4.83
C ALA A 251 -15.91 7.95 -3.33
N ALA A 252 -15.69 8.94 -2.47
CA ALA A 252 -15.74 8.76 -1.00
C ALA A 252 -17.08 8.19 -0.52
N LEU A 253 -18.20 8.67 -1.08
CA LEU A 253 -19.54 8.18 -0.74
C LEU A 253 -19.84 6.74 -1.20
N HIS A 254 -19.07 6.20 -2.14
CA HIS A 254 -19.39 4.92 -2.78
C HIS A 254 -18.25 3.89 -2.72
N HIS A 255 -17.08 4.24 -2.19
CA HIS A 255 -15.87 3.41 -2.28
C HIS A 255 -16.04 2.03 -1.64
N ASP A 256 -16.86 1.94 -0.60
CA ASP A 256 -17.03 0.76 0.24
C ASP A 256 -18.38 0.05 0.05
N ILE A 257 -19.15 0.35 -1.00
CA ILE A 257 -20.42 -0.34 -1.31
C ILE A 257 -20.24 -1.86 -1.37
N GLY A 258 -19.12 -2.33 -1.91
CA GLY A 258 -18.74 -3.73 -1.97
C GLY A 258 -18.58 -4.40 -0.60
N LYS A 259 -18.44 -3.66 0.51
CA LYS A 259 -18.49 -4.24 1.86
C LYS A 259 -19.86 -4.82 2.17
N ALA A 260 -20.93 -4.42 1.47
CA ALA A 260 -22.24 -5.06 1.58
C ALA A 260 -22.29 -6.46 0.95
N HIS A 261 -21.24 -6.89 0.25
CA HIS A 261 -21.15 -8.24 -0.30
C HIS A 261 -21.21 -9.31 0.80
N THR A 262 -21.86 -10.43 0.50
CA THR A 262 -22.10 -11.52 1.47
C THR A 262 -20.81 -12.01 2.14
N ILE A 263 -19.73 -12.20 1.37
CA ILE A 263 -18.43 -12.65 1.90
C ILE A 263 -17.85 -11.69 2.96
N PHE A 264 -18.02 -10.38 2.76
CA PHE A 264 -17.55 -9.38 3.72
C PHE A 264 -18.41 -9.40 4.98
N GLN A 265 -19.74 -9.38 4.84
CA GLN A 265 -20.67 -9.41 5.98
C GLN A 265 -20.57 -10.70 6.81
N GLU A 266 -20.41 -11.86 6.16
CA GLU A 266 -20.10 -13.12 6.85
C GLU A 266 -18.82 -13.05 7.68
N THR A 267 -17.84 -12.28 7.19
CA THR A 267 -16.54 -12.12 7.86
C THR A 267 -16.66 -11.25 9.10
N MET A 268 -17.41 -10.14 9.03
CA MET A 268 -17.68 -9.28 10.18
C MET A 268 -18.37 -10.04 11.31
N LEU A 269 -19.27 -10.98 10.98
CA LEU A 269 -20.09 -11.71 11.94
C LEU A 269 -19.53 -13.08 12.36
N ARG A 270 -18.29 -13.45 11.99
CA ARG A 270 -17.79 -14.83 12.17
C ARG A 270 -17.36 -15.18 13.59
N LYS A 271 -16.71 -14.26 14.31
CA LYS A 271 -16.07 -14.51 15.61
C LYS A 271 -16.92 -14.08 16.82
N ILE A 272 -18.22 -13.90 16.64
CA ILE A 272 -19.15 -13.50 17.69
C ILE A 272 -20.09 -14.63 18.09
N SER A 273 -20.71 -14.51 19.26
CA SER A 273 -21.73 -15.47 19.73
C SER A 273 -22.99 -15.44 18.86
N ASP A 274 -23.75 -16.53 18.83
CA ASP A 274 -25.02 -16.60 18.08
C ASP A 274 -26.05 -15.56 18.58
N ALA A 275 -26.01 -15.23 19.87
CA ALA A 275 -26.86 -14.18 20.45
C ALA A 275 -26.49 -12.80 19.88
N GLU A 276 -25.21 -12.43 19.92
CA GLU A 276 -24.72 -11.16 19.37
C GLU A 276 -24.93 -11.08 17.85
N LYS A 277 -24.72 -12.20 17.15
CA LYS A 277 -24.98 -12.29 15.70
C LYS A 277 -26.44 -11.99 15.38
N SER A 278 -27.38 -12.50 16.19
CA SER A 278 -28.81 -12.23 15.99
C SER A 278 -29.16 -10.75 16.17
N GLU A 279 -28.49 -10.05 17.10
CA GLU A 279 -28.66 -8.61 17.32
C GLU A 279 -28.03 -7.75 16.22
N LYS A 280 -26.88 -8.19 15.68
CA LYS A 280 -26.12 -7.48 14.64
C LYS A 280 -26.63 -7.78 13.22
N THR A 281 -27.44 -8.83 13.05
CA THR A 281 -28.06 -9.19 11.78
C THR A 281 -29.10 -8.13 11.40
N GLY A 282 -29.08 -7.67 10.14
CA GLY A 282 -29.99 -6.64 9.62
C GLY A 282 -29.36 -5.27 9.41
N GLN A 283 -28.10 -5.10 9.84
CA GLN A 283 -27.27 -3.95 9.49
C GLN A 283 -26.15 -4.37 8.54
N ILE A 284 -25.64 -3.41 7.77
CA ILE A 284 -24.46 -3.62 6.92
C ILE A 284 -23.27 -3.01 7.65
N TRP A 285 -22.32 -3.86 8.04
CA TRP A 285 -21.14 -3.47 8.81
C TRP A 285 -19.98 -3.09 7.89
N ALA A 286 -19.33 -1.96 8.18
CA ALA A 286 -18.06 -1.61 7.56
C ALA A 286 -16.85 -2.03 8.42
N LYS A 287 -17.03 -2.12 9.75
CA LYS A 287 -15.98 -2.47 10.71
C LYS A 287 -16.50 -3.39 11.80
N SER A 288 -15.59 -4.23 12.33
CA SER A 288 -15.86 -5.11 13.45
C SER A 288 -14.64 -5.21 14.38
N PRO A 289 -14.84 -5.51 15.68
CA PRO A 289 -13.76 -5.59 16.66
C PRO A 289 -12.87 -6.83 16.51
N HIS A 290 -13.22 -7.78 15.62
CA HIS A 290 -12.61 -9.09 15.57
C HIS A 290 -12.04 -9.41 14.20
N TYR A 291 -10.70 -9.36 14.10
CA TYR A 291 -10.00 -9.76 12.88
C TYR A 291 -10.39 -11.18 12.45
N CYS A 292 -10.88 -11.29 11.21
CA CYS A 292 -11.28 -12.52 10.57
C CYS A 292 -10.87 -12.48 9.09
N ARG A 293 -10.40 -13.62 8.56
CA ARG A 293 -10.15 -13.76 7.12
C ARG A 293 -11.42 -13.98 6.35
N HIS A 294 -11.52 -13.48 5.13
CA HIS A 294 -12.64 -13.82 4.25
C HIS A 294 -12.69 -15.33 3.97
N SER A 295 -13.91 -15.88 3.84
CA SER A 295 -14.12 -17.30 3.49
C SER A 295 -13.59 -17.61 2.09
N ARG A 296 -13.56 -16.59 1.21
CA ARG A 296 -13.01 -16.66 -0.13
C ARG A 296 -11.67 -15.92 -0.19
N LYS A 297 -10.63 -16.62 -0.65
CA LYS A 297 -9.29 -16.05 -0.82
C LYS A 297 -9.32 -14.84 -1.75
N TYR A 298 -8.48 -13.86 -1.43
CA TYR A 298 -8.27 -12.64 -2.22
C TYR A 298 -9.49 -11.75 -2.40
N PHE A 299 -10.59 -11.99 -1.67
CA PHE A 299 -11.80 -11.17 -1.77
C PHE A 299 -11.48 -9.67 -1.60
N ARG A 300 -11.88 -8.88 -2.59
CA ARG A 300 -11.68 -7.43 -2.65
C ARG A 300 -13.03 -6.72 -2.77
N HIS A 301 -13.43 -6.00 -1.74
CA HIS A 301 -14.66 -5.20 -1.78
C HIS A 301 -14.54 -4.03 -2.76
N GLU A 302 -13.33 -3.57 -3.05
CA GLU A 302 -13.03 -2.49 -3.99
C GLU A 302 -13.47 -2.85 -5.42
N LEU A 303 -13.22 -4.10 -5.82
CA LEU A 303 -13.69 -4.62 -7.12
C LEU A 303 -15.22 -4.68 -7.15
N ALA A 304 -15.82 -5.21 -6.08
CA ALA A 304 -17.28 -5.29 -5.96
C ALA A 304 -17.93 -3.89 -6.00
N SER A 305 -17.38 -2.90 -5.31
CA SER A 305 -17.82 -1.50 -5.35
C SER A 305 -17.74 -0.93 -6.76
N ALA A 306 -16.61 -1.09 -7.44
CA ALA A 306 -16.41 -0.54 -8.78
C ALA A 306 -17.34 -1.18 -9.82
N MET A 307 -17.56 -2.50 -9.75
CA MET A 307 -18.51 -3.17 -10.63
C MET A 307 -19.94 -2.70 -10.34
N ALA A 308 -20.35 -2.65 -9.06
CA ALA A 308 -21.68 -2.18 -8.68
C ALA A 308 -21.97 -0.77 -9.24
N LEU A 309 -20.99 0.14 -9.17
CA LEU A 309 -21.07 1.47 -9.78
C LEU A 309 -21.19 1.40 -11.31
N LEU A 310 -20.34 0.59 -11.96
CA LEU A 310 -20.35 0.43 -13.42
C LEU A 310 -21.72 -0.05 -13.93
N GLN A 311 -22.36 -1.00 -13.24
CA GLN A 311 -23.70 -1.48 -13.57
C GLN A 311 -24.81 -0.45 -13.29
N ASN A 312 -24.54 0.58 -12.51
CA ASN A 312 -25.47 1.66 -12.18
C ASN A 312 -25.04 3.02 -12.74
N LYS A 313 -24.34 3.06 -13.88
CA LYS A 313 -23.90 4.31 -14.53
C LYS A 313 -25.02 5.36 -14.66
N LYS A 314 -26.27 4.93 -14.90
CA LYS A 314 -27.46 5.81 -14.99
C LYS A 314 -27.74 6.64 -13.73
N LEU A 315 -27.19 6.29 -12.57
CA LEU A 315 -27.30 7.11 -11.36
C LEU A 315 -26.36 8.32 -11.38
N PHE A 316 -25.44 8.37 -12.34
CA PHE A 316 -24.41 9.39 -12.48
C PHE A 316 -24.51 10.09 -13.84
N GLU A 317 -25.73 10.37 -14.31
CA GLU A 317 -25.97 11.03 -15.61
C GLU A 317 -25.36 12.44 -15.71
N ASP A 318 -25.16 13.12 -14.58
CA ASP A 318 -24.46 14.40 -14.51
C ASP A 318 -22.95 14.28 -14.75
N PHE A 319 -22.40 13.06 -14.73
CA PHE A 319 -20.99 12.79 -14.98
C PHE A 319 -20.80 12.43 -16.46
N ASP A 320 -19.91 13.16 -17.13
CA ASP A 320 -19.37 12.70 -18.41
C ASP A 320 -18.56 11.40 -18.22
N ASP A 321 -18.26 10.72 -19.34
CA ASP A 321 -17.56 9.43 -19.33
C ASP A 321 -16.20 9.48 -18.61
N GLN A 322 -15.48 10.59 -18.70
CA GLN A 322 -14.18 10.74 -18.06
C GLN A 322 -14.33 10.92 -16.54
N SER A 323 -15.33 11.69 -16.08
CA SER A 323 -15.63 11.86 -14.66
C SER A 323 -16.09 10.55 -14.03
N PHE A 324 -16.96 9.82 -14.72
CA PHE A 324 -17.45 8.53 -14.26
C PHE A 324 -16.33 7.48 -14.20
N ASN A 325 -15.52 7.37 -15.25
CA ASN A 325 -14.37 6.45 -15.22
C ASN A 325 -13.37 6.86 -14.12
N LEU A 326 -13.14 8.15 -13.87
CA LEU A 326 -12.29 8.61 -12.77
C LEU A 326 -12.87 8.17 -11.41
N MET A 327 -14.18 8.28 -11.22
CA MET A 327 -14.85 7.76 -10.02
C MET A 327 -14.61 6.26 -9.84
N LEU A 328 -14.80 5.47 -10.89
CA LEU A 328 -14.55 4.02 -10.87
C LEU A 328 -13.09 3.70 -10.50
N TYR A 329 -12.14 4.43 -11.09
CA TYR A 329 -10.71 4.28 -10.78
C TYR A 329 -10.45 4.54 -9.29
N LEU A 330 -10.92 5.66 -8.75
CA LEU A 330 -10.68 6.02 -7.35
C LEU A 330 -11.28 4.99 -6.40
N VAL A 331 -12.49 4.51 -6.69
CA VAL A 331 -13.16 3.48 -5.89
C VAL A 331 -12.42 2.15 -5.97
N ALA A 332 -11.93 1.71 -7.12
CA ALA A 332 -11.20 0.45 -7.22
C ALA A 332 -9.79 0.54 -6.62
N ALA A 333 -9.13 1.69 -6.76
CA ALA A 333 -7.74 1.88 -6.38
C ALA A 333 -7.55 2.38 -4.93
N HIS A 334 -8.61 2.52 -4.12
CA HIS A 334 -8.47 3.15 -2.79
C HIS A 334 -7.62 2.35 -1.78
N HIS A 335 -7.33 1.07 -2.03
CA HIS A 335 -6.29 0.29 -1.31
C HIS A 335 -5.02 0.04 -2.16
N GLY A 336 -4.93 0.64 -3.34
CA GLY A 336 -3.77 0.60 -4.23
C GLY A 336 -3.59 -0.72 -5.01
N ARG A 337 -4.63 -1.57 -5.07
CA ARG A 337 -4.54 -2.93 -5.67
C ARG A 337 -5.17 -3.07 -7.05
N ILE A 338 -6.14 -2.23 -7.41
CA ILE A 338 -6.88 -2.34 -8.68
C ILE A 338 -6.73 -1.03 -9.45
N ARG A 339 -5.67 -0.94 -10.28
CA ARG A 339 -5.43 0.19 -11.17
C ARG A 339 -5.76 -0.17 -12.62
N LEU A 340 -4.79 -0.64 -13.40
CA LEU A 340 -4.99 -0.78 -14.85
C LEU A 340 -5.68 -2.08 -15.28
N ALA A 341 -5.57 -3.14 -14.48
CA ALA A 341 -6.07 -4.46 -14.87
C ALA A 341 -6.84 -5.15 -13.74
N ILE A 342 -7.91 -5.84 -14.12
CA ILE A 342 -8.61 -6.81 -13.29
C ILE A 342 -8.17 -8.19 -13.78
N ARG A 343 -7.63 -9.02 -12.88
CA ARG A 343 -7.16 -10.36 -13.21
C ARG A 343 -7.37 -11.32 -12.05
N SER A 344 -7.62 -12.58 -12.38
CA SER A 344 -7.62 -13.67 -11.41
C SER A 344 -6.19 -13.96 -10.93
N LEU A 345 -6.05 -14.30 -9.65
CA LEU A 345 -4.81 -14.74 -9.02
C LEU A 345 -4.68 -16.29 -9.06
N PRO A 346 -3.45 -16.84 -9.03
CA PRO A 346 -3.21 -18.27 -9.24
C PRO A 346 -3.99 -19.22 -8.31
N ASP A 347 -4.20 -18.83 -7.05
CA ASP A 347 -4.84 -19.66 -6.03
C ASP A 347 -6.30 -19.27 -5.73
N GLU A 348 -6.96 -18.56 -6.65
CA GLU A 348 -8.38 -18.23 -6.52
C GLU A 348 -9.29 -19.46 -6.64
N ILE A 349 -10.34 -19.45 -5.82
CA ILE A 349 -11.38 -20.48 -5.88
C ILE A 349 -12.22 -20.22 -7.14
N LYS A 350 -12.13 -21.12 -8.10
CA LYS A 350 -12.94 -21.07 -9.32
C LYS A 350 -14.43 -21.23 -8.96
N PRO A 351 -15.31 -20.36 -9.49
CA PRO A 351 -16.74 -20.51 -9.30
C PRO A 351 -17.25 -21.77 -10.00
N PRO A 352 -18.40 -22.31 -9.54
CA PRO A 352 -19.18 -23.24 -10.35
C PRO A 352 -19.54 -22.63 -11.72
N GLU A 353 -19.86 -23.48 -12.69
CA GLU A 353 -20.44 -23.05 -13.98
C GLU A 353 -19.55 -22.19 -14.89
N ASN A 354 -18.22 -22.18 -14.68
CA ASN A 354 -17.27 -21.41 -15.50
C ASN A 354 -17.58 -19.89 -15.56
N LYS A 355 -18.19 -19.34 -14.50
CA LYS A 355 -18.39 -17.90 -14.37
C LYS A 355 -17.04 -17.17 -14.34
N ARG A 356 -17.04 -15.90 -14.74
CA ARG A 356 -15.86 -15.04 -14.56
C ARG A 356 -15.59 -14.83 -13.08
N PHE A 357 -14.32 -14.65 -12.74
CA PHE A 357 -13.91 -14.39 -11.37
C PHE A 357 -12.58 -13.65 -11.35
N ALA A 358 -12.43 -12.75 -10.39
CA ALA A 358 -11.17 -12.09 -10.10
C ALA A 358 -11.19 -11.56 -8.67
N MET A 359 -10.05 -11.64 -7.98
CA MET A 359 -9.85 -11.10 -6.64
C MET A 359 -10.98 -11.49 -5.69
N GLY A 360 -11.36 -12.79 -5.72
CA GLY A 360 -12.42 -13.34 -4.89
C GLY A 360 -13.81 -12.79 -5.18
N VAL A 361 -14.03 -12.03 -6.25
CA VAL A 361 -15.37 -11.64 -6.70
C VAL A 361 -15.77 -12.56 -7.84
N TRP A 362 -16.99 -13.08 -7.80
CA TRP A 362 -17.54 -13.91 -8.88
C TRP A 362 -18.56 -13.11 -9.70
N ASP A 363 -18.61 -13.43 -10.99
CA ASP A 363 -19.60 -12.84 -11.91
C ASP A 363 -21.01 -13.15 -11.42
N GLU A 364 -21.94 -12.21 -11.66
CA GLU A 364 -23.35 -12.34 -11.33
C GLU A 364 -23.72 -12.36 -9.84
N GLU A 365 -22.77 -12.12 -8.93
CA GLU A 365 -23.07 -11.96 -7.50
C GLU A 365 -23.91 -10.70 -7.25
N VAL A 366 -24.62 -10.67 -6.12
CA VAL A 366 -25.53 -9.57 -5.80
C VAL A 366 -24.98 -8.77 -4.64
N ILE A 367 -24.83 -7.47 -4.85
CA ILE A 367 -24.70 -6.49 -3.79
C ILE A 367 -26.12 -6.07 -3.40
N PRO A 368 -26.55 -6.27 -2.14
CA PRO A 368 -27.89 -5.87 -1.72
C PRO A 368 -28.04 -4.34 -1.80
N GLN A 369 -29.26 -3.86 -1.65
CA GLN A 369 -29.49 -2.42 -1.49
C GLN A 369 -28.68 -1.89 -0.29
N VAL A 370 -27.98 -0.78 -0.48
CA VAL A 370 -27.12 -0.16 0.53
C VAL A 370 -27.66 1.23 0.87
N MET A 371 -27.77 1.54 2.15
CA MET A 371 -27.96 2.92 2.62
C MET A 371 -26.59 3.60 2.68
N LEU A 372 -26.39 4.66 1.92
CA LEU A 372 -25.13 5.42 1.91
C LEU A 372 -25.18 6.54 2.96
N GLN A 373 -26.29 7.28 2.97
CA GLN A 373 -26.60 8.35 3.93
C GLN A 373 -28.11 8.33 4.20
N SER A 374 -28.59 9.10 5.19
CA SER A 374 -29.96 9.03 5.74
C SER A 374 -31.10 8.98 4.71
N ASP A 375 -30.92 9.55 3.52
CA ASP A 375 -31.91 9.55 2.43
C ASP A 375 -31.37 9.03 1.09
N MET A 376 -30.14 8.49 1.06
CA MET A 376 -29.48 8.03 -0.17
C MET A 376 -29.36 6.51 -0.18
N LEU A 377 -30.13 5.86 -1.05
CA LEU A 377 -30.10 4.42 -1.27
C LEU A 377 -29.38 4.10 -2.58
N PHE A 378 -28.38 3.22 -2.49
CA PHE A 378 -27.80 2.56 -3.65
C PHE A 378 -28.58 1.27 -3.93
N PRO A 379 -29.08 1.06 -5.16
CA PRO A 379 -29.95 -0.07 -5.47
C PRO A 379 -29.24 -1.42 -5.33
N GLU A 380 -30.03 -2.46 -5.09
CA GLU A 380 -29.54 -3.83 -5.26
C GLU A 380 -28.99 -4.01 -6.68
N THR A 381 -27.80 -4.60 -6.76
CA THR A 381 -27.03 -4.66 -7.99
C THR A 381 -26.45 -6.04 -8.19
N LYS A 382 -26.82 -6.67 -9.30
CA LYS A 382 -26.13 -7.85 -9.83
C LYS A 382 -24.87 -7.38 -10.56
N ILE A 383 -23.69 -7.73 -10.03
CA ILE A 383 -22.42 -7.30 -10.62
C ILE A 383 -22.08 -8.13 -11.86
N SER A 384 -21.40 -7.49 -12.81
CA SER A 384 -20.87 -8.15 -14.02
C SER A 384 -19.38 -7.90 -14.14
N LEU A 385 -18.62 -8.99 -14.30
CA LEU A 385 -17.18 -8.98 -14.54
C LEU A 385 -16.82 -8.98 -16.03
N ASP A 386 -17.78 -8.80 -16.94
CA ASP A 386 -17.53 -8.72 -18.40
C ASP A 386 -16.39 -7.75 -18.74
N SER A 387 -16.30 -6.63 -18.02
CA SER A 387 -15.29 -5.60 -18.25
C SER A 387 -13.84 -6.04 -17.95
N MET A 388 -13.64 -7.20 -17.31
CA MET A 388 -12.28 -7.73 -17.06
C MET A 388 -11.63 -8.31 -18.33
N GLU A 389 -12.43 -8.68 -19.33
CA GLU A 389 -11.92 -9.27 -20.57
C GLU A 389 -11.25 -8.20 -21.45
N ILE A 390 -10.24 -8.61 -22.21
CA ILE A 390 -9.58 -7.71 -23.17
C ILE A 390 -10.52 -7.50 -24.35
N GLY A 391 -10.77 -6.23 -24.69
CA GLY A 391 -11.58 -5.83 -25.83
C GLY A 391 -12.85 -5.11 -25.42
N LEU A 392 -13.89 -5.21 -26.26
CA LEU A 392 -15.23 -4.76 -25.92
C LEU A 392 -15.97 -5.89 -25.20
N SER A 393 -16.74 -5.54 -24.19
CA SER A 393 -17.70 -6.43 -23.54
C SER A 393 -18.74 -6.93 -24.55
N GLN A 394 -19.54 -7.92 -24.16
CA GLN A 394 -20.59 -8.47 -25.03
C GLN A 394 -21.61 -7.43 -25.50
N ASP A 395 -21.86 -6.40 -24.68
CA ASP A 395 -22.75 -5.27 -24.98
C ASP A 395 -22.07 -4.12 -25.76
N GLY A 396 -20.81 -4.30 -26.17
CA GLY A 396 -20.00 -3.28 -26.85
C GLY A 396 -19.42 -2.23 -25.91
N SER A 397 -19.55 -2.38 -24.58
CA SER A 397 -18.93 -1.47 -23.62
C SER A 397 -17.42 -1.67 -23.53
N GLN A 398 -16.70 -0.63 -23.12
CA GLN A 398 -15.24 -0.70 -23.00
C GLN A 398 -14.82 -1.60 -21.83
N SER A 399 -13.77 -2.38 -22.03
CA SER A 399 -13.07 -3.09 -20.94
C SER A 399 -12.51 -2.13 -19.89
N TRP A 400 -12.28 -2.65 -18.69
CA TRP A 400 -11.61 -1.95 -17.60
C TRP A 400 -10.27 -1.37 -18.05
N MET A 401 -9.44 -2.20 -18.68
CA MET A 401 -8.12 -1.79 -19.16
C MET A 401 -8.20 -0.61 -20.12
N GLU A 402 -9.13 -0.63 -21.07
CA GLU A 402 -9.29 0.48 -22.01
C GLU A 402 -9.72 1.78 -21.30
N ARG A 403 -10.66 1.70 -20.35
CA ARG A 403 -11.09 2.85 -19.54
C ARG A 403 -9.93 3.46 -18.76
N MET A 404 -9.16 2.63 -18.07
CA MET A 404 -8.10 3.10 -17.18
C MET A 404 -6.87 3.60 -17.95
N ILE A 405 -6.53 2.97 -19.08
CA ILE A 405 -5.48 3.51 -19.98
C ILE A 405 -5.88 4.87 -20.54
N ARG A 406 -7.14 5.05 -20.98
CA ARG A 406 -7.62 6.36 -21.46
C ARG A 406 -7.53 7.44 -20.39
N LEU A 407 -7.86 7.13 -19.13
CA LEU A 407 -7.67 8.07 -18.01
C LEU A 407 -6.21 8.40 -17.75
N ARG A 408 -5.34 7.39 -17.72
CA ARG A 408 -3.89 7.57 -17.49
C ARG A 408 -3.25 8.42 -18.58
N ASP A 409 -3.65 8.23 -19.83
CA ASP A 409 -3.06 8.91 -20.99
C ASP A 409 -3.76 10.25 -21.32
N GLU A 410 -4.84 10.58 -20.60
CA GLU A 410 -5.56 11.82 -20.76
C GLU A 410 -4.69 13.02 -20.37
N LYS A 411 -4.56 14.00 -21.28
CA LYS A 411 -3.70 15.18 -21.10
C LYS A 411 -4.03 15.98 -19.84
N ASN A 412 -5.31 16.05 -19.46
CA ASN A 412 -5.76 16.85 -18.32
C ASN A 412 -5.69 16.12 -16.97
N ILE A 413 -5.56 14.79 -16.98
CA ILE A 413 -5.44 13.95 -15.79
C ILE A 413 -4.01 13.44 -15.68
N GLY A 414 -3.60 12.52 -16.56
CA GLY A 414 -2.27 11.93 -16.53
C GLY A 414 -2.05 11.03 -15.30
N PRO A 415 -0.95 10.26 -15.27
CA PRO A 415 -0.62 9.41 -14.12
C PRO A 415 -0.45 10.21 -12.81
N ILE A 416 0.10 11.43 -12.88
CA ILE A 416 0.40 12.24 -11.69
C ILE A 416 -0.88 12.69 -10.98
N LYS A 417 -1.84 13.29 -11.70
CA LYS A 417 -3.07 13.73 -11.03
C LYS A 417 -3.94 12.55 -10.64
N LEU A 418 -3.91 11.47 -11.43
CA LEU A 418 -4.64 10.26 -11.09
C LEU A 418 -4.17 9.68 -9.75
N SER A 419 -2.84 9.55 -9.55
CA SER A 419 -2.26 9.14 -8.26
C SER A 419 -2.50 10.16 -7.15
N PHE A 420 -2.50 11.46 -7.46
CA PHE A 420 -2.81 12.50 -6.49
C PHE A 420 -4.26 12.41 -5.99
N PHE A 421 -5.24 12.21 -6.88
CA PHE A 421 -6.65 12.04 -6.51
C PHE A 421 -6.88 10.72 -5.75
N GLU A 422 -6.19 9.64 -6.14
CA GLU A 422 -6.17 8.38 -5.38
C GLU A 422 -5.67 8.62 -3.95
N THR A 423 -4.59 9.40 -3.79
CA THR A 423 -4.02 9.74 -2.49
C THR A 423 -5.00 10.55 -1.63
N ILE A 424 -5.74 11.50 -2.21
CA ILE A 424 -6.76 12.26 -1.45
C ILE A 424 -7.79 11.31 -0.85
N LEU A 425 -8.34 10.38 -1.65
CA LEU A 425 -9.32 9.42 -1.16
C LEU A 425 -8.72 8.47 -0.11
N ARG A 426 -7.52 7.94 -0.37
CA ARG A 426 -6.80 7.07 0.58
C ARG A 426 -6.57 7.76 1.92
N VAL A 427 -6.12 9.02 1.90
CA VAL A 427 -5.86 9.79 3.12
C VAL A 427 -7.15 10.11 3.86
N ALA A 428 -8.25 10.38 3.14
CA ALA A 428 -9.56 10.58 3.76
C ALA A 428 -10.01 9.33 4.53
N ASP A 429 -9.91 8.16 3.91
CA ASP A 429 -10.26 6.87 4.52
C ASP A 429 -9.40 6.54 5.75
N ILE A 430 -8.07 6.73 5.64
CA ILE A 430 -7.15 6.54 6.77
C ILE A 430 -7.48 7.49 7.92
N ARG A 431 -7.74 8.77 7.65
CA ARG A 431 -8.05 9.76 8.68
C ARG A 431 -9.38 9.47 9.37
N ALA A 432 -10.41 9.10 8.61
CA ALA A 432 -11.68 8.66 9.17
C ALA A 432 -11.45 7.47 10.10
N SER A 433 -10.72 6.46 9.63
CA SER A 433 -10.39 5.28 10.43
C SER A 433 -9.63 5.59 11.72
N ILE A 434 -8.70 6.55 11.71
CA ILE A 434 -7.99 7.01 12.91
C ILE A 434 -8.93 7.73 13.88
N LYS A 435 -9.81 8.61 13.38
CA LYS A 435 -10.79 9.33 14.21
C LYS A 435 -11.77 8.35 14.86
N GLU A 436 -12.32 7.41 14.09
CA GLU A 436 -13.24 6.37 14.57
C GLU A 436 -12.64 5.53 15.70
N ARG A 437 -11.34 5.21 15.61
CA ARG A 437 -10.61 4.53 16.69
C ARG A 437 -10.52 5.40 17.94
N THR A 438 -10.22 6.69 17.79
CA THR A 438 -10.01 7.62 18.92
C THR A 438 -11.32 7.93 19.63
N GLU A 439 -12.39 8.15 18.87
CA GLU A 439 -13.73 8.46 19.40
C GLU A 439 -14.43 7.22 19.97
N GLY A 440 -14.19 6.03 19.41
CA GLY A 440 -14.74 4.77 19.92
C GLY A 440 -14.09 4.23 21.20
N GLN A 441 -12.93 4.77 21.59
CA GLN A 441 -12.21 4.44 22.83
C GLN A 441 -12.56 5.37 24.02
N LEU A 442 -13.28 6.46 23.76
CA LEU A 442 -13.81 7.40 24.76
C LEU A 442 -15.22 6.99 25.17
#